data_AF-A0A2H9ULC2-F1
#
_entry.id   AF-A0A2H9ULC2-F1
#
_cell.length_a   1.000
_cell.length_b   1.000
_cell.length_c   1.000
_cell.angle_alpha   90.00
_cell.angle_beta   90.00
_cell.angle_gamma   90.00
#
_symmetry.space_group_name_H-M   'P 1'
#
loop_
_entity.id
_entity.type
_entity.pdbx_description
1 polymer ?
#
loop_
_entity_poly.entity_id
_entity_poly.type
_entity_poly.pdbx_seq_one_letter_code
_entity_poly.pdbx_strand_id
1 'polypeptide(L)'
;MTYEFKDVFSPLILIEGNPSENFKNAIKKLEDQKIFFLNNFHKDKIPSMIFKKLGYGNLLDIEDNVIALNKILKNSNFIKLFKISDMTLDGVCKIIYIYDKSSKYHINSLKLRQKKDKEILEGLEKNYSYFNEKSKNVLDFNEWLNQRLDFHMNMAIQKLINSKLVVKNIDLDLIKNEMKNSFSIFSNSDVLFNDYITDAQYLVNARDPFASKDKNLQINFFVREIKNTFHPKISNQMICELTSTLFGHELDETGVKNILKNANINPINTQMMTQITVGEENNTIEHLKLADKF
;
A
#
# COMPACT_ATOMS: atom_id res chain seq x y z
N MET A 1 -4.18 -35.41 -3.02
CA MET A 1 -3.48 -34.15 -3.38
C MET A 1 -4.40 -33.12 -4.02
N THR A 2 -5.05 -33.39 -5.16
CA THR A 2 -6.03 -32.44 -5.74
C THR A 2 -7.28 -32.26 -4.88
N TYR A 3 -7.75 -33.33 -4.23
CA TYR A 3 -8.85 -33.28 -3.25
C TYR A 3 -8.43 -32.48 -2.00
N GLU A 4 -7.31 -32.84 -1.39
CA GLU A 4 -6.73 -32.11 -0.24
C GLU A 4 -6.50 -30.60 -0.53
N PHE A 5 -6.05 -30.24 -1.74
CA PHE A 5 -5.95 -28.84 -2.15
C PHE A 5 -7.34 -28.16 -2.22
N LYS A 6 -8.33 -28.81 -2.84
CA LYS A 6 -9.68 -28.26 -2.95
C LYS A 6 -10.31 -28.03 -1.58
N ASP A 7 -10.06 -28.92 -0.62
CA ASP A 7 -10.62 -28.82 0.73
C ASP A 7 -9.96 -27.67 1.50
N VAL A 8 -8.63 -27.60 1.50
CA VAL A 8 -7.85 -26.56 2.21
C VAL A 8 -8.09 -25.15 1.63
N PHE A 9 -8.29 -25.05 0.31
CA PHE A 9 -8.53 -23.79 -0.40
C PHE A 9 -10.00 -23.56 -0.79
N SER A 10 -10.93 -24.32 -0.20
CA SER A 10 -12.37 -24.08 -0.33
C SER A 10 -12.74 -22.67 0.17
N PRO A 11 -13.87 -22.09 -0.23
CA PRO A 11 -14.41 -20.90 0.42
C PRO A 11 -14.66 -21.14 1.92
N LEU A 12 -14.52 -20.10 2.75
CA LEU A 12 -14.95 -20.15 4.15
C LEU A 12 -16.42 -19.76 4.23
N ILE A 13 -17.26 -20.64 4.79
CA ILE A 13 -18.67 -20.35 5.04
C ILE A 13 -18.77 -19.61 6.38
N LEU A 14 -19.37 -18.42 6.36
CA LEU A 14 -19.56 -17.60 7.55
C LEU A 14 -20.80 -18.02 8.34
N ILE A 15 -20.65 -18.03 9.65
CA ILE A 15 -21.74 -18.24 10.61
C ILE A 15 -22.39 -16.88 10.87
N GLU A 16 -23.65 -16.74 10.48
CA GLU A 16 -24.43 -15.51 10.68
C GLU A 16 -24.51 -15.14 12.16
N GLY A 17 -24.35 -13.85 12.48
CA GLY A 17 -24.39 -13.34 13.86
C GLY A 17 -23.20 -13.71 14.76
N ASN A 18 -22.18 -14.42 14.25
CA ASN A 18 -21.02 -14.85 15.06
C ASN A 18 -19.66 -14.39 14.50
N PRO A 19 -19.35 -13.08 14.58
CA PRO A 19 -18.10 -12.54 14.02
C PRO A 19 -16.83 -13.08 14.69
N SER A 20 -16.89 -13.42 15.99
CA SER A 20 -15.73 -13.95 16.73
C SER A 20 -15.35 -15.34 16.22
N GLU A 21 -16.33 -16.23 16.04
CA GLU A 21 -16.06 -17.58 15.54
C GLU A 21 -15.62 -17.56 14.07
N ASN A 22 -16.21 -16.69 13.25
CA ASN A 22 -15.77 -16.47 11.86
C ASN A 22 -14.31 -16.04 11.77
N PHE A 23 -13.86 -15.15 12.67
CA PHE A 23 -12.47 -14.71 12.72
C PHE A 23 -11.52 -15.87 13.11
N LYS A 24 -11.86 -16.68 14.12
CA LYS A 24 -11.07 -17.86 14.50
C LYS A 24 -10.95 -18.86 13.35
N ASN A 25 -12.07 -19.13 12.67
CA ASN A 25 -12.10 -20.05 11.54
C ASN A 25 -11.24 -19.54 10.37
N ALA A 26 -11.25 -18.22 10.12
CA ALA A 26 -10.39 -17.61 9.11
C ALA A 26 -8.89 -17.77 9.45
N ILE A 27 -8.49 -17.53 10.70
CA ILE A 27 -7.10 -17.73 11.14
C ILE A 27 -6.67 -19.18 10.95
N LYS A 28 -7.46 -20.13 11.46
CA LYS A 28 -7.17 -21.56 11.34
C LYS A 28 -7.01 -21.98 9.87
N LYS A 29 -7.86 -21.47 8.99
CA LYS A 29 -7.78 -21.75 7.55
C LYS A 29 -6.49 -21.25 6.92
N LEU A 30 -6.00 -20.07 7.32
CA LEU A 30 -4.71 -19.54 6.86
C LEU A 30 -3.53 -20.39 7.35
N GLU A 31 -3.61 -20.91 8.58
CA GLU A 31 -2.61 -21.84 9.13
C GLU A 31 -2.61 -23.18 8.38
N ASP A 32 -3.78 -23.78 8.17
CA ASP A 32 -3.94 -25.03 7.43
C ASP A 32 -3.38 -24.91 5.99
N GLN A 33 -3.66 -23.78 5.32
CA GLN A 33 -3.10 -23.47 4.01
C GLN A 33 -1.57 -23.41 4.04
N LYS A 34 -0.99 -22.74 5.04
CA LYS A 34 0.46 -22.64 5.20
C LYS A 34 1.10 -24.00 5.46
N ILE A 35 0.51 -24.82 6.33
CA ILE A 35 0.97 -26.19 6.61
C ILE A 35 0.93 -27.03 5.34
N PHE A 36 -0.19 -27.00 4.62
CA PHE A 36 -0.34 -27.70 3.35
C PHE A 36 0.75 -27.30 2.36
N PHE A 37 1.00 -25.99 2.20
CA PHE A 37 2.02 -25.50 1.30
C PHE A 37 3.42 -25.98 1.70
N LEU A 38 3.81 -25.84 2.97
CA LEU A 38 5.11 -26.27 3.48
C LEU A 38 5.37 -27.77 3.24
N ASN A 39 4.33 -28.60 3.26
CA ASN A 39 4.44 -30.04 3.00
C ASN A 39 4.47 -30.40 1.50
N ASN A 40 4.07 -29.48 0.61
CA ASN A 40 3.78 -29.80 -0.79
C ASN A 40 4.45 -28.87 -1.82
N PHE A 41 5.15 -27.81 -1.43
CA PHE A 41 5.69 -26.81 -2.38
C PHE A 41 6.75 -27.37 -3.35
N HIS A 42 7.39 -28.49 -3.02
CA HIS A 42 8.33 -29.19 -3.91
C HIS A 42 7.64 -29.94 -5.06
N LYS A 43 6.33 -30.16 -4.97
CA LYS A 43 5.57 -30.92 -5.96
C LYS A 43 5.23 -30.02 -7.14
N ASP A 44 5.43 -30.54 -8.34
CA ASP A 44 5.09 -29.84 -9.57
C ASP A 44 3.64 -29.32 -9.53
N LYS A 45 3.47 -28.07 -9.94
CA LYS A 45 2.20 -27.33 -10.03
C LYS A 45 1.62 -26.76 -8.73
N ILE A 46 1.97 -27.25 -7.54
CA ILE A 46 1.37 -26.75 -6.28
C ILE A 46 1.58 -25.23 -6.10
N PRO A 47 2.80 -24.67 -6.24
CA PRO A 47 2.99 -23.22 -6.17
C PRO A 47 2.13 -22.47 -7.19
N SER A 48 2.04 -22.97 -8.44
CA SER A 48 1.24 -22.33 -9.49
C SER A 48 -0.27 -22.35 -9.21
N MET A 49 -0.78 -23.43 -8.62
CA MET A 49 -2.17 -23.54 -8.22
C MET A 49 -2.51 -22.55 -7.11
N ILE A 50 -1.62 -22.37 -6.14
CA ILE A 50 -1.78 -21.41 -5.05
C ILE A 50 -1.78 -19.98 -5.59
N PHE A 51 -0.83 -19.62 -6.44
CA PHE A 51 -0.79 -18.28 -7.05
C PHE A 51 -2.07 -17.98 -7.83
N LYS A 52 -2.55 -18.92 -8.65
CA LYS A 52 -3.83 -18.77 -9.36
C LYS A 52 -5.00 -18.63 -8.38
N LYS A 53 -5.06 -19.48 -7.36
CA LYS A 53 -6.14 -19.46 -6.36
C LYS A 53 -6.15 -18.16 -5.55
N LEU A 54 -5.01 -17.53 -5.31
CA LEU A 54 -4.92 -16.25 -4.59
C LEU A 54 -4.99 -15.01 -5.51
N GLY A 55 -5.26 -15.18 -6.81
CA GLY A 55 -5.39 -14.07 -7.76
C GLY A 55 -4.06 -13.46 -8.22
N TYR A 56 -2.96 -14.21 -8.11
CA TYR A 56 -1.60 -13.82 -8.54
C TYR A 56 -1.11 -14.68 -9.72
N GLY A 57 -1.99 -15.41 -10.39
CA GLY A 57 -1.62 -16.33 -11.49
C GLY A 57 -0.75 -15.67 -12.55
N ASN A 58 -1.09 -14.45 -12.97
CA ASN A 58 -0.40 -13.71 -14.02
C ASN A 58 1.07 -13.39 -13.68
N LEU A 59 1.45 -13.36 -12.39
CA LEU A 59 2.85 -13.16 -12.02
C LEU A 59 3.73 -14.32 -12.50
N LEU A 60 3.17 -15.52 -12.63
CA LEU A 60 3.89 -16.71 -13.06
C LEU A 60 3.93 -16.88 -14.58
N ASP A 61 3.30 -15.99 -15.34
CA ASP A 61 3.48 -15.93 -16.80
C ASP A 61 4.81 -15.25 -17.17
N ILE A 62 5.47 -14.62 -16.19
CA ILE A 62 6.75 -13.94 -16.33
C ILE A 62 7.87 -14.89 -15.87
N GLU A 63 8.76 -15.26 -16.79
CA GLU A 63 9.82 -16.25 -16.54
C GLU A 63 10.72 -15.89 -15.35
N ASP A 64 11.14 -14.63 -15.24
CA ASP A 64 11.98 -14.15 -14.14
C ASP A 64 11.31 -14.35 -12.77
N ASN A 65 9.99 -14.18 -12.67
CA ASN A 65 9.23 -14.38 -11.45
C ASN A 65 9.14 -15.86 -11.06
N VAL A 66 9.04 -16.75 -12.05
CA VAL A 66 9.08 -18.20 -11.83
C VAL A 66 10.46 -18.62 -11.33
N ILE A 67 11.53 -18.08 -11.90
CA ILE A 67 12.91 -18.32 -11.46
C ILE A 67 13.11 -17.80 -10.03
N ALA A 68 12.64 -16.59 -9.73
CA ALA A 68 12.71 -15.99 -8.40
C ALA A 68 11.97 -16.82 -7.34
N LEU A 69 10.74 -17.26 -7.65
CA LEU A 69 9.97 -18.15 -6.77
C LEU A 69 10.74 -19.45 -6.52
N ASN A 70 11.28 -20.08 -7.57
CA ASN A 70 12.06 -21.31 -7.42
C ASN A 70 13.31 -21.12 -6.55
N LYS A 71 14.00 -19.98 -6.65
CA LYS A 71 15.14 -19.66 -5.76
C LYS A 71 14.71 -19.54 -4.30
N ILE A 72 13.62 -18.82 -4.04
CA ILE A 72 13.05 -18.67 -2.68
C ILE A 72 12.67 -20.03 -2.10
N LEU A 73 11.96 -20.87 -2.86
CA LEU A 73 11.48 -22.17 -2.38
C LEU A 73 12.63 -23.17 -2.16
N LYS A 74 13.74 -23.04 -2.90
CA LYS A 74 14.94 -23.86 -2.68
C LYS A 74 15.80 -23.37 -1.50
N ASN A 75 15.57 -22.16 -0.98
CA ASN A 75 16.32 -21.63 0.15
C ASN A 75 15.80 -22.18 1.49
N SER A 76 16.55 -23.09 2.11
CA SER A 76 16.17 -23.70 3.39
C SER A 76 16.08 -22.71 4.56
N ASN A 77 16.87 -21.64 4.58
CA ASN A 77 16.81 -20.61 5.61
C ASN A 77 15.52 -19.80 5.50
N PHE A 78 15.14 -19.40 4.28
CA PHE A 78 13.85 -18.77 4.04
C PHE A 78 12.69 -19.67 4.50
N ILE A 79 12.70 -20.96 4.14
CA ILE A 79 11.64 -21.90 4.54
C ILE A 79 11.54 -22.04 6.07
N LYS A 80 12.68 -22.12 6.77
CA LYS A 80 12.73 -22.16 8.24
C LYS A 80 12.12 -20.88 8.86
N LEU A 81 12.52 -19.72 8.37
CA LEU A 81 12.00 -18.42 8.83
C LEU A 81 10.51 -18.27 8.53
N PHE A 82 10.08 -18.65 7.32
CA PHE A 82 8.69 -18.60 6.92
C PHE A 82 7.82 -19.46 7.84
N LYS A 83 8.25 -20.69 8.14
CA LYS A 83 7.52 -21.63 9.00
C LYS A 83 7.18 -21.04 10.37
N ILE A 84 8.10 -20.29 10.99
CA ILE A 84 7.92 -19.71 12.33
C ILE A 84 7.35 -18.28 12.34
N SER A 85 7.26 -17.63 11.17
CA SER A 85 6.71 -16.27 11.04
C SER A 85 5.19 -16.23 11.01
N ASP A 86 4.59 -15.06 11.27
CA ASP A 86 3.15 -14.80 11.08
C ASP A 86 2.76 -14.57 9.60
N MET A 87 3.72 -14.75 8.67
CA MET A 87 3.46 -14.56 7.25
C MET A 87 2.58 -15.70 6.71
N THR A 88 1.57 -15.34 5.91
CA THR A 88 0.67 -16.27 5.20
C THR A 88 1.16 -16.55 3.77
N LEU A 89 0.45 -17.41 3.04
CA LEU A 89 0.76 -17.67 1.61
C LEU A 89 0.59 -16.46 0.70
N ASP A 90 -0.34 -15.56 1.04
CA ASP A 90 -0.46 -14.26 0.36
C ASP A 90 0.85 -13.49 0.45
N GLY A 91 1.57 -13.59 1.58
CA GLY A 91 2.88 -12.97 1.74
C GLY A 91 3.94 -13.52 0.78
N VAL A 92 3.94 -14.82 0.51
CA VAL A 92 4.86 -15.41 -0.50
C VAL A 92 4.53 -14.86 -1.89
N CYS A 93 3.25 -14.75 -2.24
CA CYS A 93 2.82 -14.17 -3.52
C CYS A 93 3.24 -12.70 -3.63
N LYS A 94 3.07 -11.93 -2.56
CA LYS A 94 3.47 -10.53 -2.47
C LYS A 94 4.97 -10.30 -2.57
N ILE A 95 5.80 -11.20 -2.04
CA ILE A 95 7.25 -11.13 -2.24
C ILE A 95 7.60 -11.18 -3.74
N ILE A 96 6.96 -12.07 -4.51
CA ILE A 96 7.15 -12.14 -5.97
C ILE A 96 6.60 -10.92 -6.67
N TYR A 97 5.43 -10.41 -6.23
CA TYR A 97 4.89 -9.15 -6.75
C TYR A 97 5.87 -7.98 -6.56
N ILE A 98 6.44 -7.84 -5.35
CA ILE A 98 7.39 -6.76 -5.05
C ILE A 98 8.70 -6.96 -5.83
N TYR A 99 9.14 -8.22 -6.01
CA TYR A 99 10.27 -8.53 -6.87
C TYR A 99 10.02 -8.08 -8.32
N ASP A 100 8.87 -8.38 -8.90
CA ASP A 100 8.46 -7.92 -10.23
C ASP A 100 8.48 -6.38 -10.34
N LYS A 101 7.94 -5.70 -9.33
CA LYS A 101 7.95 -4.23 -9.23
C LYS A 101 9.35 -3.65 -8.99
N SER A 102 10.30 -4.44 -8.50
CA SER A 102 11.69 -4.01 -8.36
C SER A 102 12.48 -4.07 -9.67
N SER A 103 11.88 -4.58 -10.76
CA SER A 103 12.53 -4.67 -12.07
C SER A 103 13.01 -3.30 -12.59
N LYS A 104 14.09 -3.30 -13.38
CA LYS A 104 14.61 -2.09 -14.04
C LYS A 104 13.52 -1.38 -14.85
N TYR A 105 12.68 -2.15 -15.54
CA TYR A 105 11.59 -1.60 -16.34
C TYR A 105 10.61 -0.80 -15.48
N HIS A 106 10.13 -1.41 -14.38
CA HIS A 106 9.19 -0.73 -13.49
C HIS A 106 9.80 0.51 -12.84
N ILE A 107 11.02 0.41 -12.32
CA ILE A 107 11.75 1.54 -11.73
C ILE A 107 11.92 2.68 -12.72
N ASN A 108 12.29 2.39 -13.98
CA ASN A 108 12.42 3.41 -15.00
C ASN A 108 11.07 4.06 -15.34
N SER A 109 9.98 3.28 -15.35
CA SER A 109 8.63 3.82 -15.55
C SER A 109 8.21 4.79 -14.44
N LEU A 110 8.55 4.47 -13.18
CA LEU A 110 8.28 5.34 -12.02
C LEU A 110 9.06 6.65 -12.12
N LYS A 111 10.36 6.58 -12.45
CA LYS A 111 11.18 7.78 -12.68
C LYS A 111 10.64 8.67 -13.79
N LEU A 112 10.16 8.06 -14.88
CA LEU A 112 9.59 8.80 -16.00
C LEU A 112 8.26 9.47 -15.61
N ARG A 113 7.43 8.81 -14.79
CA ARG A 113 6.22 9.41 -14.22
C ARG A 113 6.56 10.61 -13.32
N GLN A 114 7.50 10.46 -12.41
CA GLN A 114 7.94 11.56 -11.54
C GLN A 114 8.46 12.76 -12.32
N LYS A 115 9.24 12.51 -13.39
CA LYS A 115 9.72 13.59 -14.26
C LYS A 115 8.56 14.36 -14.88
N LYS A 116 7.55 13.65 -15.41
CA LYS A 116 6.34 14.26 -15.96
C LYS A 116 5.56 15.05 -14.92
N ASP A 117 5.39 14.51 -13.72
CA ASP A 117 4.67 15.20 -12.64
C ASP A 117 5.38 16.50 -12.24
N LYS A 118 6.71 16.49 -12.15
CA LYS A 118 7.52 17.70 -11.90
C LYS A 118 7.39 18.72 -13.03
N GLU A 119 7.46 18.29 -14.29
CA GLU A 119 7.27 19.15 -15.46
C GLU A 119 5.88 19.81 -15.47
N ILE A 120 4.84 19.07 -15.05
CA ILE A 120 3.48 19.60 -14.90
C ILE A 120 3.45 20.68 -13.81
N LEU A 121 4.01 20.43 -12.62
CA LEU A 121 4.04 21.40 -11.53
C LEU A 121 4.79 22.68 -11.90
N GLU A 122 5.98 22.56 -12.48
CA GLU A 122 6.73 23.73 -12.97
C GLU A 122 5.95 24.52 -14.03
N GLY A 123 5.19 23.82 -14.88
CA GLY A 123 4.32 24.43 -15.87
C GLY A 123 3.14 25.20 -15.26
N LEU A 124 2.55 24.66 -14.19
CA LEU A 124 1.46 25.29 -13.43
C LEU A 124 1.96 26.53 -12.68
N GLU A 125 3.10 26.44 -11.99
CA GLU A 125 3.71 27.57 -11.28
C GLU A 125 4.03 28.74 -12.22
N LYS A 126 4.57 28.46 -13.41
CA LYS A 126 4.93 29.49 -14.40
C LYS A 126 3.72 30.14 -15.08
N ASN A 127 2.59 29.43 -15.18
CA ASN A 127 1.42 29.86 -15.94
C ASN A 127 0.16 29.98 -15.08
N TYR A 128 0.31 30.39 -13.82
CA TYR A 128 -0.81 30.60 -12.89
C TYR A 128 -1.98 31.39 -13.51
N SER A 129 -1.67 32.45 -14.28
CA SER A 129 -2.68 33.27 -14.97
C SER A 129 -3.50 32.52 -16.02
N TYR A 130 -3.07 31.34 -16.45
CA TYR A 130 -3.75 30.46 -17.40
C TYR A 130 -4.29 29.18 -16.75
N PHE A 131 -4.20 29.06 -15.42
CA PHE A 131 -4.75 27.94 -14.70
C PHE A 131 -6.27 27.85 -14.90
N ASN A 132 -6.74 26.73 -15.43
CA ASN A 132 -8.15 26.47 -15.62
C ASN A 132 -8.45 24.98 -15.40
N GLU A 133 -9.74 24.63 -15.38
CA GLU A 133 -10.22 23.27 -15.15
C GLU A 133 -9.68 22.22 -16.15
N LYS A 134 -9.15 22.64 -17.30
CA LYS A 134 -8.56 21.76 -18.32
C LYS A 134 -7.03 21.63 -18.20
N SER A 135 -6.39 22.36 -17.28
CA SER A 135 -4.96 22.20 -17.02
C SER A 135 -4.67 20.78 -16.55
N LYS A 136 -3.62 20.17 -17.09
CA LYS A 136 -3.13 18.89 -16.56
C LYS A 136 -2.63 19.13 -15.14
N ASN A 137 -3.17 18.38 -14.19
CA ASN A 137 -2.89 18.56 -12.78
C ASN A 137 -2.40 17.24 -12.17
N VAL A 138 -1.40 17.32 -11.28
CA VAL A 138 -0.92 16.16 -10.51
C VAL A 138 -1.88 15.79 -9.38
N LEU A 139 -2.61 16.80 -8.90
CA LEU A 139 -3.64 16.73 -7.87
C LEU A 139 -4.91 17.35 -8.47
N ASP A 140 -6.03 16.63 -8.50
CA ASP A 140 -7.26 17.21 -9.04
C ASP A 140 -7.68 18.42 -8.19
N PHE A 141 -7.73 19.60 -8.83
CA PHE A 141 -7.98 20.85 -8.13
C PHE A 141 -9.39 20.93 -7.56
N ASN A 142 -10.40 20.43 -8.28
CA ASN A 142 -11.77 20.48 -7.82
C ASN A 142 -11.98 19.53 -6.64
N GLU A 143 -11.41 18.34 -6.72
CA GLU A 143 -11.43 17.39 -5.61
C GLU A 143 -10.70 17.96 -4.38
N TRP A 144 -9.49 18.50 -4.57
CA TRP A 144 -8.70 19.12 -3.51
C TRP A 144 -9.41 20.31 -2.87
N LEU A 145 -10.01 21.19 -3.68
CA LEU A 145 -10.73 22.36 -3.21
C LEU A 145 -11.94 21.96 -2.36
N ASN A 146 -12.72 20.97 -2.81
CA ASN A 146 -13.85 20.45 -2.05
C ASN A 146 -13.39 19.85 -0.71
N GLN A 147 -12.34 19.04 -0.70
CA GLN A 147 -11.78 18.48 0.54
C GLN A 147 -11.31 19.59 1.51
N ARG A 148 -10.68 20.66 0.98
CA ARG A 148 -10.28 21.82 1.79
C ARG A 148 -11.49 22.55 2.36
N LEU A 149 -12.53 22.80 1.55
CA LEU A 149 -13.76 23.44 2.02
C LEU A 149 -14.42 22.63 3.15
N ASP A 150 -14.54 21.32 2.98
CA ASP A 150 -15.11 20.42 3.99
C ASP A 150 -14.29 20.44 5.30
N PHE A 151 -12.96 20.41 5.20
CA PHE A 151 -12.08 20.50 6.36
C PHE A 151 -12.27 21.81 7.14
N HIS A 152 -12.27 22.95 6.43
CA HIS A 152 -12.47 24.26 7.05
C HIS A 152 -13.88 24.43 7.64
N MET A 153 -14.91 23.87 6.99
CA MET A 153 -16.27 23.84 7.52
C MET A 153 -16.35 23.05 8.83
N ASN A 154 -15.76 21.85 8.86
CA ASN A 154 -15.73 21.01 10.05
C ASN A 154 -14.98 21.68 11.21
N MET A 155 -13.85 22.33 10.94
CA MET A 155 -13.13 23.10 11.96
C MET A 155 -13.97 24.25 12.54
N ALA A 156 -14.69 24.99 11.69
CA ALA A 156 -15.56 26.07 12.14
C ALA A 156 -16.67 25.54 13.06
N ILE A 157 -17.33 24.43 12.67
CA ILE A 157 -18.37 23.77 13.47
C ILE A 157 -17.80 23.32 14.83
N GLN A 158 -16.61 22.71 14.83
CA GLN A 158 -15.96 22.27 16.08
C GLN A 158 -15.65 23.43 17.03
N LYS A 159 -15.14 24.56 16.51
CA LYS A 159 -14.91 25.75 17.32
C LYS A 159 -16.21 26.28 17.94
N LEU A 160 -17.29 26.31 17.15
CA LEU A 160 -18.61 26.73 17.64
C LEU A 160 -19.12 25.81 18.76
N ILE A 161 -19.01 24.48 18.60
CA ILE A 161 -19.38 23.52 19.65
C ILE A 161 -18.54 23.72 20.92
N ASN A 162 -17.22 23.84 20.78
CA ASN A 162 -16.28 23.94 21.90
C ASN A 162 -16.35 25.26 22.64
N SER A 163 -16.83 26.32 22.00
CA SER A 163 -17.00 27.64 22.61
C SER A 163 -18.05 27.71 23.74
N LYS A 164 -18.75 26.60 24.05
CA LYS A 164 -19.87 26.51 25.03
C LYS A 164 -21.06 27.45 24.71
N LEU A 165 -21.08 28.09 23.55
CA LEU A 165 -22.09 29.09 23.18
C LEU A 165 -23.38 28.50 22.61
N VAL A 166 -23.39 27.20 22.30
CA VAL A 166 -24.59 26.48 21.84
C VAL A 166 -25.63 26.31 22.96
N VAL A 167 -25.30 26.62 24.22
CA VAL A 167 -26.14 26.26 25.37
C VAL A 167 -27.17 27.33 25.76
N LYS A 168 -27.11 28.60 25.30
CA LYS A 168 -28.11 29.58 25.79
C LYS A 168 -28.60 30.71 24.90
N ASN A 169 -28.01 31.00 23.75
CA ASN A 169 -28.59 31.81 22.67
C ASN A 169 -27.61 31.78 21.49
N ILE A 170 -28.10 31.49 20.29
CA ILE A 170 -27.28 31.49 19.08
C ILE A 170 -26.90 32.93 18.74
N ASP A 171 -25.66 33.33 19.01
CA ASP A 171 -25.10 34.61 18.56
C ASP A 171 -24.73 34.50 17.07
N LEU A 172 -25.56 35.10 16.21
CA LEU A 172 -25.39 35.09 14.77
C LEU A 172 -24.11 35.82 14.33
N ASP A 173 -23.71 36.89 15.03
CA ASP A 173 -22.51 37.64 14.69
C ASP A 173 -21.25 36.84 15.03
N LEU A 174 -21.30 36.08 16.12
CA LEU A 174 -20.23 35.15 16.46
C LEU A 174 -20.10 34.01 15.45
N ILE A 175 -21.23 33.37 15.06
CA ILE A 175 -21.22 32.34 14.01
C ILE A 175 -20.63 32.89 12.72
N LYS A 176 -21.07 34.10 12.33
CA LYS A 176 -20.58 34.78 11.13
C LYS A 176 -19.08 35.06 11.22
N ASN A 177 -18.57 35.47 12.38
CA ASN A 177 -17.14 35.72 12.58
C ASN A 177 -16.31 34.43 12.56
N GLU A 178 -16.74 33.35 13.22
CA GLU A 178 -16.03 32.07 13.19
C GLU A 178 -16.00 31.45 11.79
N MET A 179 -17.13 31.49 11.06
CA MET A 179 -17.17 31.09 9.66
C MET A 179 -16.24 31.98 8.81
N LYS A 180 -16.36 33.31 8.90
CA LYS A 180 -15.53 34.24 8.12
C LYS A 180 -14.04 34.03 8.35
N ASN A 181 -13.62 33.83 9.61
CA ASN A 181 -12.23 33.57 9.95
C ASN A 181 -11.76 32.22 9.38
N SER A 182 -12.60 31.19 9.47
CA SER A 182 -12.25 29.84 9.00
C SER A 182 -12.16 29.74 7.47
N PHE A 183 -12.90 30.57 6.75
CA PHE A 183 -12.89 30.64 5.28
C PHE A 183 -12.04 31.80 4.71
N SER A 184 -11.37 32.58 5.57
CA SER A 184 -10.57 33.73 5.15
C SER A 184 -9.49 33.39 4.12
N ILE A 185 -8.94 32.17 4.16
CA ILE A 185 -7.92 31.68 3.22
C ILE A 185 -8.42 31.66 1.77
N PHE A 186 -9.72 31.44 1.55
CA PHE A 186 -10.33 31.41 0.21
C PHE A 186 -10.60 32.81 -0.36
N SER A 187 -10.38 33.88 0.43
CA SER A 187 -10.56 35.27 -0.04
C SER A 187 -9.38 35.80 -0.85
N ASN A 188 -8.27 35.05 -0.91
CA ASN A 188 -7.08 35.40 -1.69
C ASN A 188 -6.71 34.22 -2.60
N SER A 189 -6.92 34.42 -3.91
CA SER A 189 -6.64 33.40 -4.92
C SER A 189 -5.17 32.99 -4.98
N ASP A 190 -4.25 33.93 -4.75
CA ASP A 190 -2.81 33.66 -4.81
C ASP A 190 -2.36 32.78 -3.64
N VAL A 191 -2.90 33.05 -2.44
CA VAL A 191 -2.66 32.20 -1.25
C VAL A 191 -3.22 30.80 -1.48
N LEU A 192 -4.47 30.70 -1.96
CA LEU A 192 -5.11 29.41 -2.23
C LEU A 192 -4.35 28.60 -3.28
N PHE A 193 -3.84 29.25 -4.33
CA PHE A 193 -3.05 28.59 -5.36
C PHE A 193 -1.69 28.13 -4.84
N ASN A 194 -1.01 28.93 -4.02
CA ASN A 194 0.25 28.53 -3.40
C ASN A 194 0.07 27.32 -2.46
N ASP A 195 -1.03 27.25 -1.72
CA ASP A 195 -1.37 26.08 -0.91
C ASP A 195 -1.60 24.84 -1.78
N TYR A 196 -2.35 24.99 -2.88
CA TYR A 196 -2.56 23.91 -3.83
C TYR A 196 -1.24 23.40 -4.42
N ILE A 197 -0.36 24.29 -4.88
CA ILE A 197 0.95 23.92 -5.43
C ILE A 197 1.80 23.23 -4.36
N THR A 198 1.77 23.71 -3.12
CA THR A 198 2.50 23.12 -2.00
C THR A 198 2.02 21.69 -1.72
N ASP A 199 0.71 21.48 -1.66
CA ASP A 199 0.10 20.16 -1.45
C ASP A 199 0.38 19.21 -2.63
N ALA A 200 0.33 19.71 -3.86
CA ALA A 200 0.64 18.93 -5.05
C ALA A 200 2.14 18.57 -5.12
N GLN A 201 3.02 19.47 -4.74
CA GLN A 201 4.46 19.21 -4.63
C GLN A 201 4.76 18.20 -3.52
N TYR A 202 4.07 18.29 -2.38
CA TYR A 202 4.13 17.29 -1.34
C TYR A 202 3.71 15.91 -1.86
N LEU A 203 2.61 15.82 -2.62
CA LEU A 203 2.15 14.58 -3.23
C LEU A 203 3.19 13.98 -4.19
N VAL A 204 3.81 14.79 -5.04
CA VAL A 204 4.89 14.33 -5.94
C VAL A 204 6.06 13.76 -5.14
N ASN A 205 6.48 14.47 -4.09
CA ASN A 205 7.59 14.05 -3.24
C ASN A 205 7.24 12.79 -2.42
N ALA A 206 6.02 12.68 -1.93
CA ALA A 206 5.52 11.51 -1.20
C ALA A 206 5.40 10.27 -2.09
N ARG A 207 5.08 10.46 -3.37
CA ARG A 207 5.07 9.40 -4.39
C ARG A 207 6.46 9.04 -4.91
N ASP A 208 7.53 9.67 -4.41
CA ASP A 208 8.89 9.33 -4.79
C ASP A 208 9.47 8.22 -3.90
N PRO A 209 9.51 6.93 -4.36
CA PRO A 209 10.12 5.85 -3.60
C PRO A 209 11.66 5.91 -3.56
N PHE A 210 12.29 6.83 -4.29
CA PHE A 210 13.75 6.86 -4.47
C PHE A 210 14.40 7.93 -3.61
N ALA A 211 15.50 7.57 -2.95
CA ALA A 211 16.34 8.56 -2.27
C ALA A 211 17.29 9.22 -3.28
N SER A 212 17.60 10.50 -3.07
CA SER A 212 18.39 11.35 -3.98
C SER A 212 19.81 10.86 -4.30
N LYS A 213 20.30 9.83 -3.61
CA LYS A 213 21.64 9.21 -3.81
C LYS A 213 21.62 7.68 -3.74
N ASP A 214 20.48 7.04 -3.95
CA ASP A 214 20.37 5.59 -3.87
C ASP A 214 21.27 4.90 -4.91
N LYS A 215 22.28 4.19 -4.41
CA LYS A 215 22.99 3.14 -5.16
C LYS A 215 22.17 1.85 -5.04
N ASN A 216 22.13 1.02 -6.08
CA ASN A 216 21.35 -0.24 -6.11
C ASN A 216 19.83 -0.06 -5.95
N LEU A 217 19.24 0.81 -6.77
CA LEU A 217 17.81 1.16 -6.74
C LEU A 217 16.86 -0.03 -6.67
N GLN A 218 17.15 -1.13 -7.38
CA GLN A 218 16.30 -2.34 -7.36
C GLN A 218 16.23 -2.96 -5.96
N ILE A 219 17.39 -3.15 -5.32
CA ILE A 219 17.49 -3.75 -3.98
C ILE A 219 16.88 -2.81 -2.95
N ASN A 220 17.19 -1.52 -3.01
CA ASN A 220 16.69 -0.55 -2.05
C ASN A 220 15.17 -0.42 -2.14
N PHE A 221 14.63 -0.38 -3.37
CA PHE A 221 13.19 -0.41 -3.61
C PHE A 221 12.56 -1.70 -3.06
N PHE A 222 13.11 -2.87 -3.41
CA PHE A 222 12.63 -4.16 -2.90
C PHE A 222 12.59 -4.21 -1.37
N VAL A 223 13.67 -3.83 -0.70
CA VAL A 223 13.78 -3.84 0.77
C VAL A 223 12.74 -2.93 1.43
N ARG A 224 12.54 -1.72 0.90
CA ARG A 224 11.56 -0.76 1.41
C ARG A 224 10.13 -1.28 1.23
N GLU A 225 9.81 -1.76 0.04
CA GLU A 225 8.47 -2.28 -0.27
C GLU A 225 8.14 -3.54 0.52
N ILE A 226 9.11 -4.44 0.71
CA ILE A 226 8.96 -5.59 1.60
C ILE A 226 8.69 -5.12 3.03
N LYS A 227 9.45 -4.15 3.55
CA LYS A 227 9.22 -3.67 4.91
C LYS A 227 7.86 -3.01 5.06
N ASN A 228 7.47 -2.15 4.12
CA ASN A 228 6.17 -1.45 4.12
C ASN A 228 5.01 -2.46 4.04
N THR A 229 5.14 -3.47 3.18
CA THR A 229 4.10 -4.49 2.93
C THR A 229 3.94 -5.49 4.07
N PHE A 230 4.92 -5.63 4.95
CA PHE A 230 4.87 -6.63 6.01
C PHE A 230 5.19 -6.06 7.39
N HIS A 231 5.21 -4.75 7.60
CA HIS A 231 5.44 -4.20 8.93
C HIS A 231 4.27 -4.53 9.87
N PRO A 232 4.50 -5.01 11.12
CA PRO A 232 5.77 -5.43 11.74
C PRO A 232 6.10 -6.94 11.56
N LYS A 233 5.28 -7.69 10.83
CA LYS A 233 5.31 -9.16 10.65
C LYS A 233 6.57 -9.75 9.99
N ILE A 234 7.37 -8.97 9.26
CA ILE A 234 8.64 -9.45 8.66
C ILE A 234 9.88 -8.99 9.43
N SER A 235 10.74 -9.96 9.77
CA SER A 235 12.03 -9.71 10.42
C SER A 235 13.05 -9.19 9.40
N ASN A 236 14.03 -8.41 9.88
CA ASN A 236 15.12 -7.95 9.01
C ASN A 236 15.96 -9.12 8.50
N GLN A 237 16.16 -10.16 9.32
CA GLN A 237 16.82 -11.40 8.90
C GLN A 237 16.15 -12.03 7.66
N MET A 238 14.81 -12.05 7.61
CA MET A 238 14.09 -12.58 6.44
C MET A 238 14.28 -11.69 5.21
N ILE A 239 14.37 -10.37 5.38
CA ILE A 239 14.67 -9.42 4.30
C ILE A 239 16.09 -9.64 3.76
N CYS A 240 17.08 -9.81 4.64
CA CYS A 240 18.45 -10.14 4.26
C CYS A 240 18.48 -11.40 3.39
N GLU A 241 17.79 -12.45 3.84
CA GLU A 241 17.77 -13.74 3.16
C GLU A 241 17.10 -13.69 1.79
N LEU A 242 15.98 -12.96 1.68
CA LEU A 242 15.33 -12.69 0.41
C LEU A 242 16.23 -11.91 -0.54
N THR A 243 16.93 -10.89 -0.04
CA THR A 243 17.82 -10.05 -0.85
C THR A 243 18.99 -10.86 -1.41
N SER A 244 19.66 -11.63 -0.56
CA SER A 244 20.75 -12.53 -0.96
C SER A 244 20.27 -13.56 -1.98
N THR A 245 19.09 -14.14 -1.76
CA THR A 245 18.53 -15.19 -2.64
C THR A 245 18.15 -14.67 -4.02
N LEU A 246 17.51 -13.51 -4.09
CA LEU A 246 16.93 -12.98 -5.33
C LEU A 246 17.95 -12.21 -6.17
N PHE A 247 18.82 -11.43 -5.52
CA PHE A 247 19.73 -10.51 -6.19
C PHE A 247 21.20 -10.96 -6.16
N GLY A 248 21.52 -12.06 -5.45
CA GLY A 248 22.91 -12.49 -5.26
C GLY A 248 23.75 -11.44 -4.52
N HIS A 249 23.10 -10.61 -3.71
CA HIS A 249 23.72 -9.49 -3.01
C HIS A 249 23.61 -9.71 -1.51
N GLU A 250 24.75 -9.88 -0.85
CA GLU A 250 24.79 -9.99 0.60
C GLU A 250 24.38 -8.66 1.23
N LEU A 251 23.32 -8.71 2.02
CA LEU A 251 22.81 -7.58 2.80
C LEU A 251 22.67 -8.04 4.25
N ASP A 252 23.33 -7.35 5.18
CA ASP A 252 23.19 -7.60 6.60
C ASP A 252 22.08 -6.73 7.22
N GLU A 253 21.76 -6.96 8.49
CA GLU A 253 20.71 -6.18 9.16
C GLU A 253 21.04 -4.68 9.25
N THR A 254 22.33 -4.35 9.32
CA THR A 254 22.80 -2.95 9.32
C THR A 254 22.48 -2.30 7.98
N GLY A 255 22.76 -2.99 6.88
CA GLY A 255 22.41 -2.59 5.53
C GLY A 255 20.90 -2.38 5.36
N VAL A 256 20.07 -3.32 5.82
CA VAL A 256 18.60 -3.16 5.82
C VAL A 256 18.20 -1.92 6.60
N LYS A 257 18.70 -1.73 7.83
CA LYS A 257 18.39 -0.55 8.66
C LYS A 257 18.80 0.75 7.97
N ASN A 258 19.94 0.78 7.28
CA ASN A 258 20.41 1.96 6.55
C ASN A 258 19.52 2.28 5.35
N ILE A 259 19.09 1.27 4.58
CA ILE A 259 18.15 1.46 3.46
C ILE A 259 16.82 2.06 3.94
N LEU A 260 16.33 1.58 5.10
CA LEU A 260 15.07 2.04 5.70
C LEU A 260 15.19 3.44 6.31
N LYS A 261 16.31 3.78 6.96
CA LYS A 261 16.57 5.13 7.50
C LYS A 261 16.65 6.20 6.41
N ASN A 262 17.17 5.82 5.23
CA ASN A 262 17.30 6.72 4.08
C ASN A 262 16.06 6.76 3.20
N ALA A 263 14.96 6.09 3.58
CA ALA A 263 13.70 6.20 2.88
C ALA A 263 13.08 7.58 3.12
N ASN A 264 12.40 8.14 2.12
CA ASN A 264 11.49 9.25 2.36
C ASN A 264 10.46 8.79 3.39
N ILE A 265 10.29 9.56 4.48
CA ILE A 265 9.45 9.20 5.64
C ILE A 265 7.96 9.15 5.27
N ASN A 266 7.60 9.58 4.06
CA ASN A 266 6.26 9.45 3.54
C ASN A 266 6.09 8.01 3.03
N PRO A 267 5.37 7.14 3.75
CA PRO A 267 5.05 5.82 3.23
C PRO A 267 4.37 6.03 1.88
N ILE A 268 4.82 5.30 0.85
CA ILE A 268 3.90 4.97 -0.23
C ILE A 268 2.67 4.42 0.49
N ASN A 269 1.52 5.07 0.28
CA ASN A 269 0.30 4.92 1.05
C ASN A 269 -0.32 3.52 0.86
N THR A 270 0.42 2.42 1.03
CA THR A 270 -0.11 1.07 1.21
C THR A 270 -0.65 0.97 2.65
N GLN A 271 -1.67 1.77 2.98
CA GLN A 271 -2.61 1.34 4.01
C GLN A 271 -3.21 0.03 3.50
N MET A 272 -2.92 -1.07 4.18
CA MET A 272 -3.52 -2.36 3.83
C MET A 272 -5.00 -2.34 4.17
N MET A 273 -5.85 -2.60 3.19
CA MET A 273 -7.21 -3.05 3.45
C MET A 273 -7.25 -4.56 3.28
N THR A 274 -7.82 -5.28 4.23
CA THR A 274 -8.15 -6.70 3.99
C THR A 274 -9.29 -6.74 2.97
N GLN A 275 -9.01 -7.12 1.73
CA GLN A 275 -10.01 -7.36 0.71
C GLN A 275 -10.53 -8.79 0.88
N ILE A 276 -11.78 -8.87 1.33
CA ILE A 276 -12.55 -10.10 1.43
C ILE A 276 -13.34 -10.21 0.13
N THR A 277 -13.04 -11.23 -0.69
CA THR A 277 -13.91 -11.54 -1.84
C THR A 277 -15.07 -12.38 -1.32
N VAL A 278 -16.28 -11.84 -1.38
CA VAL A 278 -17.51 -12.54 -1.01
C VAL A 278 -18.06 -13.24 -2.25
N GLY A 279 -18.41 -14.52 -2.14
CA GLY A 279 -19.01 -15.27 -3.25
C GLY A 279 -20.41 -14.76 -3.60
N GLU A 280 -20.96 -15.21 -4.74
CA GLU A 280 -22.32 -14.84 -5.20
C GLU A 280 -23.43 -15.15 -4.17
N GLU A 281 -23.18 -16.09 -3.25
CA GLU A 281 -24.00 -16.33 -2.06
C GLU A 281 -23.48 -15.51 -0.86
N ASN A 282 -24.34 -14.63 -0.32
CA ASN A 282 -24.07 -13.57 0.68
C ASN A 282 -23.34 -13.98 1.99
N ASN A 283 -22.94 -15.23 2.18
CA ASN A 283 -22.32 -15.76 3.40
C ASN A 283 -21.00 -16.53 3.17
N THR A 284 -20.34 -16.38 2.03
CA THR A 284 -19.08 -17.09 1.72
C THR A 284 -17.91 -16.15 1.48
N ILE A 285 -16.76 -16.43 2.09
CA ILE A 285 -15.49 -15.76 1.77
C ILE A 285 -14.67 -16.68 0.87
N GLU A 286 -14.49 -16.29 -0.39
CA GLU A 286 -13.69 -17.06 -1.33
C GLU A 286 -12.19 -16.88 -1.08
N HIS A 287 -11.79 -15.63 -0.82
CA HIS A 287 -10.40 -15.23 -0.67
C HIS A 287 -10.23 -14.11 0.36
N LEU A 288 -9.24 -14.28 1.25
CA LEU A 288 -8.70 -13.23 2.12
C LEU A 288 -7.39 -12.74 1.49
N LYS A 289 -7.41 -11.54 0.92
CA LYS A 289 -6.23 -10.88 0.36
C LYS A 289 -5.98 -9.60 1.15
N LEU A 290 -4.74 -9.27 1.45
CA LEU A 290 -4.39 -7.91 1.88
C LEU A 290 -4.27 -7.06 0.61
N ALA A 291 -5.20 -6.15 0.34
CA ALA A 291 -5.19 -5.24 -0.79
C ALA A 291 -4.59 -3.88 -0.45
N ASP A 292 -4.04 -3.22 -1.46
CA ASP A 292 -3.54 -1.86 -1.37
C ASP A 292 -4.74 -0.89 -1.39
N LYS A 293 -4.73 0.11 -0.52
CA LYS A 293 -5.59 1.29 -0.67
C LYS A 293 -4.96 2.16 -1.75
N PHE A 294 -5.58 2.21 -2.93
CA PHE A 294 -5.21 3.19 -3.96
C PHE A 294 -5.57 4.60 -3.51
#